data_AF-A0A9X3DFP3-F1
#
_entry.id   AF-A0A9X3DFP3-F1
#
_cell.length_a   1.000
_cell.length_b   1.000
_cell.length_c   1.000
_cell.angle_alpha   90.00
_cell.angle_beta   90.00
_cell.angle_gamma   90.00
#
_symmetry.space_group_name_H-M   'P 1'
#
loop_
_entity.id
_entity.type
_entity.pdbx_description
1 polymer ?
#
loop_
_entity_poly.entity_id
_entity_poly.type
_entity_poly.pdbx_seq_one_letter_code
_entity_poly.pdbx_strand_id
1 'polypeptide(L)' 'MIHNYFLYILECSDKSYYVGVTNDLEIRIDQHNRRKYIVLYIYS' A
#
# COMPACT_ATOMS: atom_id res chain seq x y z
N MET A 1 19.35 4.12 15.56
CA MET A 1 18.61 3.15 14.73
C MET A 1 17.86 3.93 13.67
N ILE A 2 18.12 3.70 12.39
CA ILE A 2 17.42 4.37 11.28
C ILE A 2 16.38 3.38 10.75
N HIS A 3 15.11 3.77 10.72
CA HIS A 3 14.05 2.97 10.12
C HIS A 3 13.79 3.48 8.70
N ASN A 4 13.93 2.59 7.71
CA ASN A 4 13.62 2.91 6.32
C ASN A 4 12.13 2.66 6.07
N TYR A 5 11.43 3.73 5.72
CA TYR A 5 10.05 3.68 5.28
C TYR A 5 9.96 4.28 3.88
N PHE A 6 9.24 3.60 3.00
CA PHE A 6 9.00 3.98 1.63
C PHE A 6 7.55 4.41 1.47
N LEU A 7 7.35 5.59 0.89
CA LEU A 7 6.06 6.00 0.37
C LEU A 7 5.92 5.42 -1.05
N TYR A 8 4.76 4.84 -1.35
CA TYR A 8 4.48 4.27 -2.66
C TYR A 8 3.05 4.57 -3.11
N ILE A 9 2.85 4.54 -4.43
CA ILE A 9 1.57 4.67 -5.11
C ILE A 9 1.38 3.45 -6.00
N LEU A 10 0.24 2.76 -5.88
CA LEU A 10 -0.17 1.64 -6.73
C LEU A 10 -1.34 2.08 -7.59
N GLU A 11 -1.30 1.81 -8.90
CA GLU A 11 -2.46 1.89 -9.77
C GLU A 11 -3.21 0.55 -9.71
N CYS A 12 -4.47 0.60 -9.29
CA CYS A 12 -5.35 -0.56 -9.22
C CYS A 12 -5.97 -0.86 -10.60
N SER A 13 -6.46 -2.08 -10.79
CA SER A 13 -7.12 -2.49 -12.04
C SER A 13 -8.37 -1.66 -12.39
N ASP A 14 -9.03 -1.10 -11.39
CA ASP A 14 -10.20 -0.21 -11.53
C ASP A 14 -9.82 1.25 -11.82
N LYS A 15 -8.53 1.52 -12.10
CA LYS A 15 -7.97 2.86 -12.33
C LYS A 15 -7.97 3.77 -11.10
N SER A 16 -8.26 3.23 -9.92
CA SER A 16 -8.01 3.94 -8.66
C SER A 16 -6.52 3.94 -8.32
N TYR A 17 -6.10 4.90 -7.50
CA TYR A 17 -4.74 4.97 -6.96
C TYR A 17 -4.77 4.70 -5.46
N TYR A 18 -3.92 3.78 -5.01
CA TYR A 18 -3.72 3.48 -3.61
C TYR A 18 -2.36 4.01 -3.15
N VAL A 19 -2.35 4.86 -2.12
CA VAL A 19 -1.13 5.42 -1.54
C VAL A 19 -0.89 4.76 -0.19
N GLY A 20 0.36 4.34 0.06
CA GLY A 20 0.71 3.72 1.32
C GLY A 20 2.17 3.93 1.72
N VAL A 21 2.45 3.62 2.99
CA VAL A 21 3.81 3.59 3.54
C VAL A 21 4.13 2.16 3.97
N THR A 22 5.37 1.72 3.71
CA THR A 22 5.85 0.41 4.14
C THR A 22 7.36 0.40 4.27
N ASN A 23 7.90 -0.49 5.10
CA ASN A 23 9.30 -0.87 5.10
C ASN A 23 9.58 -2.07 4.17
N ASP A 24 8.53 -2.74 3.68
CA ASP A 24 8.59 -3.91 2.80
C ASP A 24 7.45 -3.86 1.77
N LEU A 25 7.80 -3.68 0.48
CA LEU A 25 6.84 -3.55 -0.62
C LEU A 25 6.23 -4.89 -1.04
N GLU A 26 7.00 -5.98 -1.00
CA GLU A 26 6.57 -7.28 -1.50
C GLU A 26 5.44 -7.85 -0.62
N ILE A 27 5.64 -7.83 0.70
CA ILE A 27 4.63 -8.25 1.68
C ILE A 27 3.37 -7.40 1.52
N ARG A 28 3.53 -6.10 1.28
CA ARG A 28 2.41 -5.16 1.20
C ARG A 28 1.58 -5.35 -0.06
N ILE A 29 2.20 -5.63 -1.20
CA ILE A 29 1.51 -5.96 -2.45
C ILE A 29 0.73 -7.27 -2.30
N ASP A 30 1.31 -8.31 -1.67
CA ASP A 30 0.61 -9.57 -1.40
C ASP A 30 -0.62 -9.37 -0.50
N GLN A 31 -0.49 -8.55 0.56
CA GLN A 31 -1.61 -8.20 1.45
C GLN A 31 -2.75 -7.48 0.70
N HIS A 32 -2.39 -6.49 -0.12
CA HIS A 32 -3.35 -5.73 -0.94
C HIS A 32 -4.12 -6.66 -1.89
N ASN A 33 -3.41 -7.53 -2.62
CA ASN A 33 -4.01 -8.49 -3.55
C ASN A 33 -4.89 -9.52 -2.83
N ARG A 34 -4.55 -9.89 -1.60
CA ARG A 34 -5.32 -10.83 -0.77
C ARG A 34 -6.50 -10.19 -0.04
N ARG A 35 -6.72 -8.87 -0.19
CA ARG A 35 -7.73 -8.08 0.54
C ARG A 35 -7.65 -8.22 2.07
N LYS A 36 -6.49 -8.64 2.59
CA LYS A 36 -6.25 -8.78 4.03
C LYS A 36 -5.65 -7.46 4.51
N TYR A 37 -6.38 -6.77 5.38
CA TYR A 37 -6.04 -5.46 5.94
C TYR A 37 -6.19 -4.28 4.97
N ILE A 38 -7.45 -3.96 4.65
CA ILE A 38 -7.81 -2.62 4.20
C ILE A 38 -7.75 -1.69 5.41
N VAL A 39 -6.60 -1.07 5.66
CA VAL A 39 -6.58 0.24 6.32
C VAL A 39 -6.69 1.26 5.18
N LEU A 40 -7.93 1.62 4.89
CA LEU A 40 -8.31 2.58 3.87
C LEU A 40 -8.06 3.99 4.45
N TYR A 41 -6.98 4.65 4.07
CA TYR A 41 -6.95 6.12 4.09
C TYR A 41 -7.21 6.59 2.66
N ILE A 42 -8.45 6.40 2.19
CA ILE A 42 -8.95 7.15 1.03
C ILE A 42 -9.66 8.36 1.62
N TYR A 43 -8.98 9.51 1.65
CA TYR A 43 -9.70 10.77 1.63
C TYR A 43 -10.20 10.91 0.19
N SER A 44 -11.52 10.80 0.03
CA SER A 44 -12.19 11.22 -1.19
C SER A 44 -12.21 12.74 -1.29
#